data_AF-A0A067SGC5-F1
#
_entry.id   AF-A0A067SGC5-F1
#
_cell.length_a   1.000
_cell.length_b   1.000
_cell.length_c   1.000
_cell.angle_alpha   90.00
_cell.angle_beta   90.00
_cell.angle_gamma   90.00
#
_symmetry.space_group_name_H-M   'P 1'
#
loop_
_entity.id
_entity.type
_entity.pdbx_description
1 polymer ?
#
loop_
_entity_poly.entity_id
_entity_poly.type
_entity_poly.pdbx_seq_one_letter_code
_entity_poly.pdbx_strand_id
1 'polypeptide(L)'
;MNTLLDIKHDADIVQANQIDDDVIVAYEEERGPGPTPPYAPDWANIEGPWNYALLEIFMEAYTATYLVRDAEQQEDVCKMFMDRLRRLKKKVKQAAPQIGETNTQMNQRLLTQHRRVLLNQRRNSRRNEVSIQTSLIRLFESKRKQRFSVRSRITVQNAASQKSGDGRVIWEHLDEILSTLGAGGMSSDESDFDDDGQKAYFVKKVSWRRVGLVARMITVDRDRNFKNCYENITGNAPKPRKRRVNATESARRPIPGLPINFYDDVWYSRLDEGQKKLLGAKAALDLIEFQRVEG
;
A
#
# COMPACT_ATOMS: atom_id res chain seq x y z
N MET A 1 12.84 -5.28 23.50
CA MET A 1 12.36 -4.06 24.17
C MET A 1 10.93 -4.18 24.67
N ASN A 2 9.93 -4.47 23.83
CA ASN A 2 8.54 -4.65 24.32
C ASN A 2 8.44 -5.75 25.39
N THR A 3 9.16 -6.86 25.19
CA THR A 3 9.30 -7.94 26.19
C THR A 3 10.01 -7.50 27.47
N LEU A 4 10.98 -6.58 27.37
CA LEU A 4 11.73 -6.08 28.53
C LEU A 4 10.86 -5.17 29.40
N LEU A 5 10.08 -4.29 28.76
CA LEU A 5 9.18 -3.35 29.43
C LEU A 5 7.79 -3.93 29.72
N ASP A 6 7.60 -5.24 29.47
CA ASP A 6 6.31 -5.96 29.61
C ASP A 6 5.11 -5.24 28.95
N ILE A 7 5.29 -4.73 27.73
CA ILE A 7 4.22 -4.07 26.95
C ILE A 7 3.86 -4.86 25.70
N LYS A 8 2.56 -5.06 25.44
CA LYS A 8 2.07 -5.69 24.20
C LYS A 8 1.80 -4.66 23.11
N HIS A 9 1.24 -3.52 23.50
CA HIS A 9 0.94 -2.38 22.64
C HIS A 9 1.55 -1.10 23.21
N ASP A 10 1.86 -0.14 22.34
CA ASP A 10 2.36 1.18 22.74
C ASP A 10 1.40 1.93 23.68
N ALA A 11 0.11 1.58 23.70
CA ALA A 11 -0.87 2.15 24.63
C ALA A 11 -0.68 1.64 26.06
N ASP A 12 -0.14 0.44 26.22
CA ASP A 12 0.03 -0.22 27.52
C ASP A 12 1.06 0.53 28.39
N ILE A 13 2.01 1.25 27.77
CA ILE A 13 3.00 2.07 28.49
C ILE A 13 2.39 3.21 29.31
N VAL A 14 1.16 3.62 28.99
CA VAL A 14 0.42 4.65 29.73
C VAL A 14 -0.09 4.09 31.06
N GLN A 15 -0.31 2.77 31.11
CA GLN A 15 -0.80 2.05 32.28
C GLN A 15 0.30 1.23 32.97
N ALA A 16 1.48 1.12 32.34
CA ALA A 16 2.64 0.41 32.87
C ALA A 16 3.28 1.15 34.05
N ASN A 17 4.03 0.39 34.88
CA ASN A 17 4.68 0.88 36.10
C ASN A 17 5.45 2.19 35.88
N GLN A 18 5.17 3.16 36.74
CA GLN A 18 6.02 4.33 36.96
C GLN A 18 6.97 4.01 38.10
N ILE A 19 8.26 4.30 37.90
CA ILE A 19 9.24 4.22 38.98
C ILE A 19 9.18 5.52 39.80
N ASP A 20 9.45 5.41 41.08
CA ASP A 20 9.54 6.57 41.97
C ASP A 20 10.80 7.39 41.63
N ASP A 21 10.67 8.71 41.55
CA ASP A 21 11.77 9.63 41.25
C ASP A 21 12.89 9.50 42.30
N ASP A 22 12.54 9.21 43.56
CA ASP A 22 13.49 9.00 44.66
C ASP A 22 14.42 7.81 44.42
N VAL A 23 13.94 6.77 43.74
CA VAL A 23 14.76 5.58 43.41
C VAL A 23 15.72 5.89 42.26
N ILE A 24 15.27 6.66 41.26
CA ILE A 24 16.12 7.11 40.16
C ILE A 24 17.26 7.98 40.71
N VAL A 25 16.91 8.97 41.55
CA VAL A 25 17.89 9.88 42.16
C VAL A 25 18.89 9.10 43.01
N ALA A 26 18.42 8.16 43.84
CA ALA A 26 19.32 7.33 44.65
C ALA A 26 20.32 6.54 43.79
N TYR A 27 19.90 6.01 42.64
CA TYR A 27 20.79 5.33 41.71
C TYR A 27 21.79 6.29 41.04
N GLU A 28 21.33 7.44 40.55
CA GLU A 28 22.18 8.45 39.91
C GLU A 28 23.23 9.04 40.87
N GLU A 29 22.94 9.03 42.17
CA GLU A 29 23.87 9.41 43.24
C GLU A 29 24.72 8.23 43.77
N GLU A 30 24.74 7.09 43.06
CA GLU A 30 25.48 5.86 43.41
C GLU A 30 25.11 5.25 44.77
N ARG A 31 23.93 5.59 45.30
CA ARG A 31 23.45 5.18 46.63
C ARG A 31 22.35 4.12 46.58
N GLY A 32 21.79 3.86 45.40
CA GLY A 32 20.64 2.99 45.18
C GLY A 32 20.91 1.85 44.18
N PRO A 33 20.05 0.83 44.15
CA PRO A 33 20.14 -0.24 43.17
C PRO A 33 19.81 0.26 41.76
N GLY A 34 20.39 -0.38 40.74
CA GLY A 34 20.02 -0.14 39.35
C GLY A 34 18.61 -0.63 39.02
N PRO A 35 18.16 -0.47 37.76
CA PRO A 35 16.82 -0.86 37.35
C PRO A 35 16.55 -2.35 37.58
N THR A 36 15.40 -2.67 38.19
CA THR A 36 14.95 -4.05 38.45
C THR A 36 13.61 -4.35 37.78
N PRO A 37 13.30 -5.62 37.43
CA PRO A 37 11.98 -6.00 36.94
C PRO A 37 10.88 -5.74 37.98
N PRO A 38 9.66 -5.35 37.56
CA PRO A 38 9.29 -4.94 36.20
C PRO A 38 9.94 -3.60 35.82
N TYR A 39 10.63 -3.58 34.68
CA TYR A 39 11.47 -2.45 34.28
C TYR A 39 10.63 -1.24 33.86
N ALA A 40 10.96 -0.06 34.40
CA ALA A 40 10.29 1.20 34.12
C ALA A 40 11.31 2.28 33.71
N PRO A 41 11.14 2.93 32.55
CA PRO A 41 12.03 4.01 32.11
C PRO A 41 11.85 5.30 32.92
N ASP A 42 12.94 6.06 33.05
CA ASP A 42 12.83 7.44 33.50
C ASP A 42 12.32 8.32 32.34
N TRP A 43 11.10 8.84 32.49
CA TRP A 43 10.49 9.71 31.49
C TRP A 43 10.94 11.16 31.62
N ALA A 44 11.49 11.60 32.76
CA ALA A 44 12.05 12.93 32.94
C ALA A 44 13.33 13.08 32.12
N ASN A 45 14.33 12.21 32.35
CA ASN A 45 15.63 12.23 31.69
C ASN A 45 15.89 10.98 30.82
N ILE A 46 15.56 11.06 29.53
CA ILE A 46 15.73 9.94 28.58
C ILE A 46 17.19 9.55 28.38
N GLU A 47 18.10 10.51 28.48
CA GLU A 47 19.54 10.30 28.31
C GLU A 47 20.24 10.28 29.68
N GLY A 48 19.49 9.95 30.74
CA GLY A 48 20.00 9.80 32.10
C GLY A 48 20.64 8.44 32.35
N PRO A 49 21.53 8.34 33.35
CA PRO A 49 22.18 7.09 33.76
C PRO A 49 21.20 5.92 33.96
N TRP A 50 20.01 6.19 34.52
CA TRP A 50 18.97 5.17 34.72
C TRP A 50 18.55 4.46 33.42
N ASN A 51 18.32 5.24 32.35
CA ASN A 51 17.92 4.69 31.06
C ASN A 51 19.09 4.03 30.30
N TYR A 52 20.32 4.45 30.57
CA TYR A 52 21.51 3.74 30.10
C TYR A 52 21.69 2.38 30.78
N ALA A 53 21.42 2.28 32.08
CA ALA A 53 21.39 0.99 32.76
C ALA A 53 20.31 0.05 32.19
N LEU A 54 19.13 0.59 31.85
CA LEU A 54 18.11 -0.18 31.12
C LEU A 54 18.55 -0.61 29.71
N LEU A 55 19.35 0.23 29.03
CA LEU A 55 19.93 -0.12 27.74
C LEU A 55 20.92 -1.28 27.89
N GLU A 56 21.77 -1.29 28.91
CA GLU A 56 22.71 -2.38 29.17
C GLU A 56 21.97 -3.70 29.39
N ILE A 57 20.95 -3.71 30.25
CA ILE A 57 20.08 -4.88 30.48
C ILE A 57 19.41 -5.33 29.17
N PHE A 58 18.95 -4.38 28.35
CA PHE A 58 18.39 -4.70 27.04
C PHE A 58 19.41 -5.33 26.11
N MET A 59 20.63 -4.80 26.05
CA MET A 59 21.71 -5.29 25.21
C MET A 59 22.14 -6.69 25.61
N GLU A 60 22.25 -6.97 26.91
CA GLU A 60 22.54 -8.31 27.42
C GLU A 60 21.48 -9.32 26.95
N ALA A 61 20.19 -9.02 27.17
CA ALA A 61 19.09 -9.89 26.73
C ALA A 61 19.02 -10.02 25.19
N TYR A 62 19.35 -8.96 24.45
CA TYR A 62 19.35 -8.97 22.98
C TYR A 62 20.46 -9.84 22.43
N THR A 63 21.69 -9.69 22.93
CA THR A 63 22.85 -10.50 22.51
C THR A 63 22.75 -11.97 22.90
N ALA A 64 22.03 -12.29 23.98
CA ALA A 64 21.71 -13.67 24.34
C ALA A 64 20.80 -14.37 23.31
N THR A 65 20.00 -13.59 22.56
CA THR A 65 19.03 -14.12 21.59
C THR A 65 19.50 -13.96 20.13
N TYR A 66 20.25 -12.90 19.85
CA TYR A 66 20.64 -12.48 18.51
C TYR A 66 22.14 -12.21 18.42
N LEU A 67 22.76 -12.66 17.34
CA LEU A 67 24.19 -12.46 17.10
C LEU A 67 24.46 -11.00 16.65
N VAL A 68 25.16 -10.25 17.48
CA VAL A 68 25.71 -8.92 17.16
C VAL A 68 27.20 -9.11 16.81
N ARG A 69 27.58 -8.81 15.56
CA ARG A 69 28.89 -9.20 15.01
C ARG A 69 29.95 -8.12 15.07
N ASP A 70 29.52 -6.86 15.07
CA ASP A 70 30.40 -5.70 14.96
C ASP A 70 29.86 -4.51 15.78
N ALA A 71 30.73 -3.51 15.98
CA ALA A 71 30.42 -2.33 16.76
C ALA A 71 29.34 -1.44 16.11
N GLU A 72 29.21 -1.48 14.78
CA GLU A 72 28.19 -0.72 14.04
C GLU A 72 26.78 -1.27 14.34
N GLN A 73 26.62 -2.60 14.32
CA GLN A 73 25.38 -3.26 14.73
C GLN A 73 25.04 -2.98 16.19
N GLN A 74 26.04 -2.92 17.07
CA GLN A 74 25.82 -2.55 18.47
C GLN A 74 25.29 -1.11 18.59
N GLU A 75 25.90 -0.16 17.87
CA GLU A 75 25.45 1.24 17.85
C GLU A 75 24.01 1.37 17.31
N ASP A 76 23.68 0.65 16.24
CA ASP A 76 22.34 0.62 15.65
C ASP A 76 21.28 0.10 16.63
N VAL A 77 21.60 -0.96 17.39
CA VAL A 77 20.68 -1.52 18.40
C VAL A 77 20.49 -0.54 19.56
N CYS A 78 21.57 0.09 20.05
CA CYS A 78 21.52 1.13 21.07
C CYS A 78 20.64 2.31 20.63
N LYS A 79 20.85 2.79 19.40
CA LYS A 79 20.07 3.87 18.80
C LYS A 79 18.59 3.49 18.65
N MET A 80 18.30 2.26 18.21
CA MET A 80 16.94 1.74 18.09
C MET A 80 16.22 1.75 19.45
N PHE A 81 16.91 1.37 20.53
CA PHE A 81 16.36 1.37 21.88
C PHE A 81 16.03 2.79 22.36
N MET A 82 17.00 3.72 22.26
CA MET A 82 16.79 5.11 22.69
C MET A 82 15.71 5.81 21.87
N ASP A 83 15.68 5.60 20.55
CA ASP A 83 14.62 6.12 19.68
C ASP A 83 13.24 5.59 20.06
N ARG A 84 13.17 4.34 20.52
CA ARG A 84 11.92 3.75 20.98
C ARG A 84 11.50 4.35 22.32
N LEU A 85 12.40 4.58 23.28
CA LEU A 85 12.09 5.31 24.52
C LEU A 85 11.55 6.71 24.22
N ARG A 86 12.18 7.46 23.31
CA ARG A 86 11.70 8.78 22.88
C ARG A 86 10.29 8.73 22.30
N ARG A 87 9.97 7.69 21.50
CA ARG A 87 8.60 7.47 20.97
C ARG A 87 7.59 7.19 22.07
N LEU A 88 7.95 6.37 23.06
CA LEU A 88 7.09 6.03 24.18
C LEU A 88 6.89 7.21 25.13
N LYS A 89 7.93 7.99 25.45
CA LYS A 89 7.82 9.25 26.23
C LYS A 89 6.78 10.20 25.63
N LYS A 90 6.75 10.31 24.31
CA LYS A 90 5.74 11.14 23.62
C LYS A 90 4.31 10.66 23.89
N LYS A 91 4.09 9.34 24.01
CA LYS A 91 2.79 8.75 24.33
C LYS A 91 2.41 8.97 25.80
N VAL A 92 3.35 8.74 26.71
CA VAL A 92 3.17 9.00 28.16
C VAL A 92 2.83 10.47 28.39
N LYS A 93 3.59 11.40 27.79
CA LYS A 93 3.33 12.84 27.90
C LYS A 93 1.98 13.25 27.30
N GLN A 94 1.51 12.59 26.25
CA GLN A 94 0.20 12.86 25.66
C GLN A 94 -0.95 12.39 26.57
N ALA A 95 -0.73 11.32 27.32
CA ALA A 95 -1.69 10.73 28.23
C ALA A 95 -1.71 11.37 29.62
N ALA A 96 -0.62 12.02 30.04
CA ALA A 96 -0.52 12.67 31.34
C ALA A 96 -1.62 13.75 31.54
N PRO A 97 -2.17 13.89 32.76
CA PRO A 97 -3.12 14.93 33.10
C PRO A 97 -2.47 16.32 33.01
N GLN A 98 -3.23 17.31 32.53
CA GLN A 98 -2.77 18.70 32.55
C GLN A 98 -3.10 19.35 33.90
N ILE A 99 -2.35 20.40 34.25
CA ILE A 99 -2.55 21.14 35.51
C ILE A 99 -3.97 21.70 35.54
N GLY A 100 -4.76 21.29 36.54
CA GLY A 100 -6.17 21.69 36.72
C GLY A 100 -7.18 20.93 35.85
N GLU A 101 -6.76 19.90 35.11
CA GLU A 101 -7.64 19.08 34.27
C GLU A 101 -8.34 17.98 35.10
N THR A 102 -9.67 17.91 35.00
CA THR A 102 -10.43 16.79 35.59
C THR A 102 -10.31 15.52 34.75
N ASN A 103 -10.50 14.34 35.35
CA ASN A 103 -10.44 13.06 34.63
C ASN A 103 -11.40 13.01 33.42
N THR A 104 -12.57 13.63 33.51
CA THR A 104 -13.54 13.71 32.41
C THR A 104 -13.02 14.55 31.24
N GLN A 105 -12.38 15.69 31.53
CA GLN A 105 -11.75 16.56 30.52
C GLN A 105 -10.55 15.87 29.86
N MET A 106 -9.73 15.16 30.66
CA MET A 106 -8.62 14.34 30.16
C MET A 106 -9.11 13.28 29.15
N ASN A 107 -10.16 12.52 29.49
CA ASN A 107 -10.74 11.51 28.61
C ASN A 107 -11.28 12.12 27.30
N GLN A 108 -11.95 13.27 27.37
CA GLN A 108 -12.45 13.97 26.19
C GLN A 108 -11.31 14.48 25.31
N ARG A 109 -10.22 14.98 25.89
CA ARG A 109 -9.01 15.41 25.17
C ARG A 109 -8.37 14.23 24.43
N LEU A 110 -8.20 13.09 25.10
CA LEU A 110 -7.64 11.88 24.48
C LEU A 110 -8.51 11.36 23.33
N LEU A 111 -9.83 11.31 23.50
CA LEU A 111 -10.77 10.94 22.43
C LEU A 111 -10.68 11.87 21.22
N THR A 112 -10.57 13.18 21.47
CA THR A 112 -10.46 14.20 20.43
C THR A 112 -9.12 14.08 19.68
N GLN A 113 -8.02 13.88 20.41
CA GLN A 113 -6.70 13.64 19.81
C GLN A 113 -6.68 12.35 19.00
N HIS A 114 -7.28 11.27 19.50
CA HIS A 114 -7.41 10.00 18.79
C HIS A 114 -8.18 10.17 17.47
N ARG A 115 -9.32 10.87 17.49
CA ARG A 115 -10.07 11.22 16.26
C ARG A 115 -9.22 12.03 15.29
N ARG A 116 -8.45 13.02 15.78
CA ARG A 116 -7.55 13.84 14.94
C ARG A 116 -6.40 13.02 14.32
N VAL A 117 -5.81 12.10 15.07
CA VAL A 117 -4.79 11.18 14.58
C VAL A 117 -5.37 10.26 13.52
N LEU A 118 -6.56 9.68 13.73
CA LEU A 118 -7.24 8.87 12.72
C LEU A 118 -7.55 9.67 11.44
N LEU A 119 -8.00 10.92 11.57
CA LEU A 119 -8.22 11.82 10.43
C LEU A 119 -6.91 12.14 9.68
N ASN A 120 -5.83 12.39 10.42
CA ASN A 120 -4.52 12.67 9.84
C ASN A 120 -3.85 11.43 9.24
N GLN A 121 -4.04 10.25 9.81
CA GLN A 121 -3.61 8.97 9.23
C GLN A 121 -4.35 8.70 7.92
N ARG A 122 -5.68 8.92 7.88
CA ARG A 122 -6.46 8.86 6.64
C ARG A 122 -6.03 9.89 5.60
N ARG A 123 -5.54 11.05 6.05
CA ARG A 123 -5.01 12.11 5.18
C ARG A 123 -3.59 11.80 4.69
N ASN A 124 -2.72 11.27 5.54
CA ASN A 124 -1.33 10.95 5.23
C ASN A 124 -1.19 9.64 4.45
N SER A 125 -2.08 8.66 4.61
CA SER A 125 -2.16 7.53 3.68
C SER A 125 -2.44 8.00 2.25
N ARG A 126 -3.30 9.02 2.10
CA ARG A 126 -3.56 9.70 0.81
C ARG A 126 -2.43 10.62 0.35
N ARG A 127 -1.56 11.11 1.26
CA ARG A 127 -0.51 12.10 0.96
C ARG A 127 0.89 11.49 0.79
N ASN A 128 1.19 10.34 1.39
CA ASN A 128 2.40 9.57 1.12
C ASN A 128 2.36 8.89 -0.27
N GLU A 129 1.21 8.90 -0.95
CA GLU A 129 1.09 8.70 -2.39
C GLU A 129 1.64 9.88 -3.22
N VAL A 130 2.24 10.93 -2.60
CA VAL A 130 2.55 12.22 -3.23
C VAL A 130 4.03 12.64 -3.04
N SER A 131 4.99 11.73 -3.19
CA SER A 131 6.35 12.08 -3.64
C SER A 131 6.30 12.28 -5.17
N ILE A 132 5.86 13.46 -5.60
CA ILE A 132 5.13 13.71 -6.86
C ILE A 132 5.69 13.02 -8.13
N GLN A 133 7.00 12.90 -8.31
CA GLN A 133 7.53 12.29 -9.54
C GLN A 133 7.61 10.76 -9.46
N THR A 134 8.15 10.22 -8.36
CA THR A 134 8.21 8.77 -8.08
C THR A 134 6.83 8.22 -7.75
N SER A 135 5.96 9.01 -7.14
CA SER A 135 4.66 8.62 -6.65
C SER A 135 3.57 8.71 -7.71
N LEU A 136 3.64 9.63 -8.69
CA LEU A 136 2.75 9.56 -9.85
C LEU A 136 3.06 8.31 -10.67
N ILE A 137 4.34 7.99 -10.92
CA ILE A 137 4.74 6.75 -11.60
C ILE A 137 4.24 5.53 -10.81
N ARG A 138 4.51 5.45 -9.49
CA ARG A 138 4.02 4.37 -8.62
C ARG A 138 2.49 4.30 -8.53
N LEU A 139 1.79 5.44 -8.54
CA LEU A 139 0.32 5.51 -8.51
C LEU A 139 -0.27 5.03 -9.83
N PHE A 140 0.28 5.44 -10.97
CA PHE A 140 -0.15 4.96 -12.29
C PHE A 140 0.19 3.48 -12.48
N GLU A 141 1.32 2.99 -11.97
CA GLU A 141 1.64 1.56 -11.90
C GLU A 141 0.68 0.80 -10.98
N SER A 142 0.42 1.30 -9.78
CA SER A 142 -0.51 0.72 -8.82
C SER A 142 -1.91 0.61 -9.42
N LYS A 143 -2.44 1.68 -10.03
CA LYS A 143 -3.74 1.67 -10.73
C LYS A 143 -3.77 0.67 -11.88
N ARG A 144 -2.68 0.51 -12.64
CA ARG A 144 -2.58 -0.49 -13.70
C ARG A 144 -2.55 -1.92 -13.15
N LYS A 145 -1.79 -2.17 -12.09
CA LYS A 145 -1.76 -3.45 -11.37
C LYS A 145 -3.13 -3.80 -10.80
N GLN A 146 -3.81 -2.82 -10.20
CA GLN A 146 -5.17 -2.98 -9.71
C GLN A 146 -6.15 -3.29 -10.85
N ARG A 147 -6.09 -2.58 -11.98
CA ARG A 147 -6.93 -2.87 -13.15
C ARG A 147 -6.69 -4.27 -13.71
N PHE A 148 -5.43 -4.67 -13.82
CA PHE A 148 -5.07 -6.03 -14.23
C PHE A 148 -5.65 -7.06 -13.26
N SER A 149 -5.44 -6.89 -11.95
CA SER A 149 -5.97 -7.79 -10.92
C SER A 149 -7.49 -7.87 -10.93
N VAL A 150 -8.19 -6.74 -11.10
CA VAL A 150 -9.66 -6.72 -11.20
C VAL A 150 -10.13 -7.49 -12.44
N ARG A 151 -9.50 -7.28 -13.59
CA ARG A 151 -9.88 -7.96 -14.84
C ARG A 151 -9.58 -9.45 -14.81
N SER A 152 -8.42 -9.84 -14.30
CA SER A 152 -8.05 -11.25 -14.10
C SER A 152 -9.02 -11.93 -13.13
N ARG A 153 -9.44 -11.23 -12.05
CA ARG A 153 -10.47 -11.76 -11.16
C ARG A 153 -11.81 -11.99 -11.88
N ILE A 154 -12.24 -11.06 -12.73
CA ILE A 154 -13.49 -11.19 -13.51
C ILE A 154 -13.40 -12.39 -14.45
N THR A 155 -12.32 -12.51 -15.23
CA THR A 155 -12.14 -13.63 -16.17
C THR A 155 -12.11 -14.98 -15.45
N VAL A 156 -11.39 -15.09 -14.33
CA VAL A 156 -11.34 -16.33 -13.53
C VAL A 156 -12.70 -16.66 -12.89
N GLN A 157 -13.39 -15.67 -12.32
CA GLN A 157 -14.70 -15.88 -11.70
C GLN A 157 -15.74 -16.32 -12.72
N ASN A 158 -15.74 -15.71 -13.91
CA ASN A 158 -16.67 -16.06 -14.97
C ASN A 158 -16.32 -17.41 -15.61
N ALA A 159 -15.04 -17.72 -15.82
CA ALA A 159 -14.66 -19.06 -16.25
C ALA A 159 -15.14 -20.14 -15.27
N ALA A 160 -15.03 -19.88 -13.96
CA ALA A 160 -15.45 -20.81 -12.91
C ALA A 160 -16.98 -20.92 -12.74
N SER A 161 -17.74 -19.87 -13.06
CA SER A 161 -19.22 -19.90 -12.98
C SER A 161 -19.87 -20.66 -14.14
N GLN A 162 -19.16 -20.83 -15.26
CA GLN A 162 -19.62 -21.58 -16.42
C GLN A 162 -19.51 -23.09 -16.17
N LYS A 163 -20.64 -23.78 -16.19
CA LYS A 163 -20.73 -25.22 -15.84
C LYS A 163 -20.03 -26.13 -16.84
N SER A 164 -20.01 -25.78 -18.13
CA SER A 164 -19.23 -26.37 -19.25
C SER A 164 -19.67 -25.66 -20.54
N GLY A 165 -18.78 -25.54 -21.54
CA GLY A 165 -19.11 -25.03 -22.88
C GLY A 165 -18.23 -23.87 -23.36
N ASP A 166 -18.57 -23.33 -24.53
CA ASP A 166 -17.79 -22.28 -25.23
C ASP A 166 -17.56 -21.04 -24.37
N GLY A 167 -18.51 -20.69 -23.50
CA GLY A 167 -18.37 -19.55 -22.58
C GLY A 167 -17.17 -19.68 -21.63
N ARG A 168 -16.92 -20.87 -21.09
CA ARG A 168 -15.76 -21.12 -20.23
C ARG A 168 -14.45 -20.95 -21.00
N VAL A 169 -14.37 -21.54 -22.20
CA VAL A 169 -13.20 -21.45 -23.09
C VAL A 169 -12.89 -20.00 -23.45
N ILE A 170 -13.93 -19.20 -23.73
CA ILE A 170 -13.75 -17.78 -24.05
C ILE A 170 -13.23 -16.99 -22.85
N TRP A 171 -13.74 -17.24 -21.64
CA TRP A 171 -13.25 -16.57 -20.42
C TRP A 171 -11.82 -16.97 -20.05
N GLU A 172 -11.46 -18.25 -20.20
CA GLU A 172 -10.09 -18.75 -20.03
C GLU A 172 -9.14 -18.12 -21.06
N HIS A 173 -9.57 -18.02 -22.32
CA HIS A 173 -8.79 -17.35 -23.36
C HIS A 173 -8.64 -15.84 -23.14
N LEU A 174 -9.68 -15.18 -22.61
CA LEU A 174 -9.58 -13.77 -22.18
C LEU A 174 -8.59 -13.61 -21.03
N ASP A 175 -8.52 -14.55 -20.10
CA ASP A 175 -7.52 -14.56 -19.03
C ASP A 175 -6.09 -14.73 -19.57
N GLU A 176 -5.89 -15.61 -20.55
CA GLU A 176 -4.61 -15.80 -21.24
C GLU A 176 -4.13 -14.52 -21.94
N ILE A 177 -5.03 -13.83 -22.66
CA ILE A 177 -4.74 -12.54 -23.28
C ILE A 177 -4.35 -11.50 -22.22
N LEU A 178 -5.08 -11.42 -21.10
CA LEU A 178 -4.80 -10.49 -20.01
C LEU A 178 -3.45 -10.79 -19.36
N SER A 179 -3.15 -12.06 -19.10
CA SER A 179 -1.91 -12.53 -18.51
C SER A 179 -0.70 -12.23 -19.41
N THR A 180 -0.86 -12.44 -20.72
CA THR A 180 0.17 -12.11 -21.73
C THR A 180 0.46 -10.60 -21.77
N LEU A 181 -0.57 -9.77 -21.66
CA LEU A 181 -0.42 -8.30 -21.62
C LEU A 181 0.10 -7.77 -20.28
N GLY A 182 -0.25 -8.44 -19.19
CA GLY A 182 0.04 -8.05 -17.81
C GLY A 182 -0.45 -6.65 -17.43
N ALA A 183 0.03 -6.15 -16.29
CA ALA A 183 -0.24 -4.77 -15.84
C ALA A 183 0.29 -3.72 -16.84
N GLY A 184 1.36 -4.05 -17.57
CA GLY A 184 1.90 -3.25 -18.66
C GLY A 184 0.86 -3.00 -19.75
N GLY A 185 0.01 -3.95 -20.10
CA GLY A 185 -1.00 -3.78 -21.14
C GLY A 185 -2.22 -2.96 -20.74
N MET A 186 -2.33 -2.51 -19.48
CA MET A 186 -3.51 -1.79 -18.99
C MET A 186 -3.47 -0.29 -19.38
N SER A 187 -4.59 0.24 -19.89
CA SER A 187 -4.69 1.67 -20.24
C SER A 187 -4.57 2.56 -19.00
N SER A 188 -4.15 3.81 -19.19
CA SER A 188 -4.17 4.84 -18.14
C SER A 188 -5.42 5.70 -18.29
N ASP A 189 -5.90 6.25 -17.18
CA ASP A 189 -7.08 7.10 -17.14
C ASP A 189 -6.68 8.50 -16.72
N GLU A 190 -7.24 9.51 -17.36
CA GLU A 190 -7.23 10.90 -16.89
C GLU A 190 -8.55 11.18 -16.17
N SER A 191 -8.48 11.87 -15.04
CA SER A 191 -9.68 12.40 -14.38
C SER A 191 -10.01 13.75 -14.99
N ASP A 192 -11.22 13.88 -15.52
CA ASP A 192 -11.73 15.12 -16.08
C ASP A 192 -13.23 15.24 -15.75
N PHE A 193 -13.84 16.33 -16.15
CA PHE A 193 -15.28 16.50 -16.09
C PHE A 193 -15.91 16.06 -17.42
N ASP A 194 -17.06 15.44 -17.30
CA ASP A 194 -17.94 15.10 -18.40
C ASP A 194 -18.74 16.32 -18.86
N ASP A 195 -19.42 16.22 -20.00
CA ASP A 195 -20.23 17.32 -20.56
C ASP A 195 -21.33 17.77 -19.57
N ASP A 196 -21.82 16.85 -18.74
CA ASP A 196 -22.79 17.09 -17.65
C ASP A 196 -22.17 17.66 -16.36
N GLY A 197 -20.89 18.05 -16.38
CA GLY A 197 -20.16 18.52 -15.20
C GLY A 197 -19.83 17.45 -14.16
N GLN A 198 -20.08 16.17 -14.47
CA GLN A 198 -19.80 15.04 -13.58
C GLN A 198 -18.34 14.59 -13.70
N LYS A 199 -17.70 14.21 -12.59
CA LYS A 199 -16.32 13.69 -12.64
C LYS A 199 -16.29 12.31 -13.32
N ALA A 200 -15.65 12.22 -14.48
CA ALA A 200 -15.48 10.99 -15.25
C ALA A 200 -13.99 10.62 -15.41
N TYR A 201 -13.74 9.36 -15.75
CA TYR A 201 -12.40 8.89 -16.12
C TYR A 201 -12.32 8.70 -17.64
N PHE A 202 -11.42 9.42 -18.30
CA PHE A 202 -11.19 9.30 -19.73
C PHE A 202 -9.98 8.41 -20.02
N VAL A 203 -10.21 7.37 -20.83
CA VAL A 203 -9.18 6.39 -21.16
C VAL A 203 -8.22 6.95 -22.21
N LYS A 204 -6.92 6.94 -21.92
CA LYS A 204 -5.90 7.25 -22.93
C LYS A 204 -5.79 6.16 -23.98
N LYS A 205 -5.57 6.57 -25.24
CA LYS A 205 -5.30 5.65 -26.35
C LYS A 205 -3.89 5.08 -26.22
N VAL A 206 -3.74 3.76 -26.27
CA VAL A 206 -2.44 3.09 -26.31
C VAL A 206 -2.16 2.72 -27.77
N SER A 207 -1.39 3.56 -28.47
CA SER A 207 -1.22 3.50 -29.92
C SER A 207 -0.57 2.21 -30.42
N TRP A 208 0.34 1.62 -29.65
CA TRP A 208 1.02 0.38 -30.05
C TRP A 208 0.15 -0.87 -29.95
N ARG A 209 -0.97 -0.83 -29.23
CA ARG A 209 -1.77 -2.03 -28.91
C ARG A 209 -2.91 -2.20 -29.90
N ARG A 210 -3.05 -3.41 -30.46
CA ARG A 210 -4.09 -3.75 -31.44
C ARG A 210 -5.50 -3.38 -30.95
N VAL A 211 -6.29 -2.77 -31.83
CA VAL A 211 -7.65 -2.30 -31.53
C VAL A 211 -8.57 -3.44 -31.07
N GLY A 212 -8.46 -4.63 -31.67
CA GLY A 212 -9.25 -5.81 -31.27
C GLY A 212 -9.07 -6.21 -29.80
N LEU A 213 -7.89 -6.00 -29.22
CA LEU A 213 -7.65 -6.27 -27.80
C LEU A 213 -8.37 -5.26 -26.88
N VAL A 214 -8.59 -4.03 -27.36
CA VAL A 214 -9.34 -3.01 -26.62
C VAL A 214 -10.79 -3.44 -26.46
N ALA A 215 -11.41 -3.98 -27.51
CA ALA A 215 -12.77 -4.48 -27.48
C ALA A 215 -12.93 -5.63 -26.46
N ARG A 216 -12.00 -6.59 -26.47
CA ARG A 216 -11.97 -7.69 -25.49
C ARG A 216 -11.90 -7.20 -24.04
N MET A 217 -11.05 -6.21 -23.77
CA MET A 217 -11.00 -5.58 -22.44
C MET A 217 -12.27 -4.83 -22.05
N ILE A 218 -13.01 -4.27 -23.00
CA ILE A 218 -14.31 -3.63 -22.74
C ILE A 218 -15.32 -4.69 -22.30
N THR A 219 -15.33 -5.85 -22.94
CA THR A 219 -16.17 -6.98 -22.55
C THR A 219 -15.92 -7.38 -21.10
N VAL A 220 -14.64 -7.56 -20.71
CA VAL A 220 -14.27 -7.87 -19.32
C VAL A 220 -14.69 -6.75 -18.36
N ASP A 221 -14.46 -5.48 -18.71
CA ASP A 221 -14.84 -4.35 -17.86
C ASP A 221 -16.36 -4.26 -17.62
N ARG A 222 -17.17 -4.67 -18.60
CA ARG A 222 -18.63 -4.62 -18.55
C ARG A 222 -19.20 -5.65 -17.56
N ASP A 223 -18.55 -6.80 -17.44
CA ASP A 223 -18.98 -7.87 -16.54
C ASP A 223 -18.53 -7.65 -15.09
N ARG A 224 -18.00 -6.46 -14.79
CA ARG A 224 -17.59 -6.12 -13.43
C ARG A 224 -18.81 -6.01 -12.53
N ASN A 225 -18.96 -6.98 -11.63
CA ASN A 225 -19.96 -6.89 -10.57
C ASN A 225 -19.54 -5.87 -9.50
N PHE A 226 -20.35 -4.82 -9.33
CA PHE A 226 -20.16 -3.76 -8.32
C PHE A 226 -21.06 -3.96 -7.09
N LYS A 227 -21.92 -4.97 -7.09
CA LYS A 227 -22.81 -5.30 -5.99
C LYS A 227 -22.10 -6.22 -5.01
N ASN A 228 -22.39 -6.04 -3.72
CA ASN A 228 -21.93 -6.96 -2.68
C ASN A 228 -22.81 -8.24 -2.64
N CYS A 229 -22.54 -9.14 -1.69
CA CYS A 229 -23.33 -10.36 -1.48
C CYS A 229 -24.81 -10.12 -1.11
N TYR A 230 -25.20 -8.88 -0.80
CA TYR A 230 -26.57 -8.46 -0.53
C TYR A 230 -27.16 -7.62 -1.67
N GLU A 231 -26.58 -7.71 -2.87
CA GLU A 231 -26.96 -6.97 -4.08
C GLU A 231 -26.87 -5.44 -4.00
N ASN A 232 -26.27 -4.91 -2.94
CA ASN A 232 -26.16 -3.49 -2.69
C ASN A 232 -24.80 -2.93 -3.17
N ILE A 233 -24.81 -1.72 -3.72
CA ILE A 233 -23.60 -0.95 -3.99
C ILE A 233 -23.17 -0.31 -2.67
N THR A 234 -22.01 -0.70 -2.14
CA THR A 234 -21.47 -0.14 -0.90
C THR A 234 -20.43 0.93 -1.19
N GLY A 235 -20.62 2.12 -0.59
CA GLY A 235 -19.73 3.27 -0.79
C GLY A 235 -20.06 4.11 -2.03
N ASN A 236 -19.10 4.91 -2.50
CA ASN A 236 -19.29 5.74 -3.67
C ASN A 236 -19.43 4.88 -4.93
N ALA A 237 -20.49 5.14 -5.70
CA ALA A 237 -20.69 4.51 -6.99
C ALA A 237 -19.44 4.67 -7.88
N PRO A 238 -19.07 3.63 -8.66
CA PRO A 238 -17.98 3.73 -9.61
C PRO A 238 -18.22 4.89 -10.57
N LYS A 239 -17.23 5.77 -10.72
CA LYS A 239 -17.31 6.85 -11.70
C LYS A 239 -17.33 6.27 -13.12
N PRO A 240 -18.12 6.86 -14.03
CA PRO A 240 -18.17 6.40 -15.40
C PRO A 240 -16.79 6.53 -16.05
N ARG A 241 -16.41 5.49 -16.80
CA ARG A 241 -15.17 5.44 -17.55
C ARG A 241 -15.49 5.57 -19.04
N LYS A 242 -15.17 6.73 -19.62
CA LYS A 242 -15.52 7.09 -20.99
C LYS A 242 -14.31 7.00 -21.91
N ARG A 243 -14.57 6.69 -23.19
CA ARG A 243 -13.56 6.68 -24.27
C ARG A 243 -13.96 7.74 -25.28
N ARG A 244 -13.12 8.76 -25.47
CA ARG A 244 -13.33 9.81 -26.48
C ARG A 244 -12.85 9.31 -27.84
N VAL A 245 -13.46 9.79 -28.93
CA VAL A 245 -12.96 9.55 -30.30
C VAL A 245 -11.55 10.13 -30.44
N ASN A 246 -11.35 11.36 -29.95
CA ASN A 246 -10.07 12.05 -29.93
C ASN A 246 -9.37 11.89 -28.57
N ALA A 247 -9.22 10.65 -28.11
CA ALA A 247 -8.56 10.36 -26.83
C ALA A 247 -7.06 10.69 -26.89
N THR A 248 -6.55 11.35 -25.84
CA THR A 248 -5.12 11.64 -25.67
C THR A 248 -4.29 10.36 -25.79
N GLU A 249 -3.22 10.41 -26.59
CA GLU A 249 -2.31 9.29 -26.71
C GLU A 249 -1.52 9.08 -25.41
N SER A 250 -1.33 7.81 -25.07
CA SER A 250 -0.54 7.42 -23.92
C SER A 250 0.93 7.47 -24.31
N ALA A 251 1.75 8.25 -23.57
CA ALA A 251 3.21 8.31 -23.73
C ALA A 251 3.94 6.99 -23.32
N ARG A 252 3.22 5.87 -23.30
CA ARG A 252 3.70 4.60 -22.78
C ARG A 252 4.44 3.83 -23.86
N ARG A 253 5.64 3.38 -23.50
CA ARG A 253 6.46 2.53 -24.36
C ARG A 253 5.73 1.20 -24.65
N PRO A 254 5.92 0.64 -25.85
CA PRO A 254 5.46 -0.71 -26.19
C PRO A 254 6.13 -1.74 -25.27
N ILE A 255 5.43 -2.84 -25.02
CA ILE A 255 5.95 -3.94 -24.19
C ILE A 255 6.76 -4.87 -25.09
N PRO A 256 8.04 -5.12 -24.83
CA PRO A 256 8.82 -6.10 -25.58
C PRO A 256 8.33 -7.54 -25.32
N GLY A 257 8.48 -8.42 -26.30
CA GLY A 257 8.24 -9.86 -26.19
C GLY A 257 6.77 -10.27 -26.27
N LEU A 258 5.86 -9.39 -26.69
CA LEU A 258 4.47 -9.77 -26.94
C LEU A 258 4.33 -10.51 -28.27
N PRO A 259 3.26 -11.32 -28.45
CA PRO A 259 2.90 -11.86 -29.75
C PRO A 259 2.72 -10.75 -30.79
N ILE A 260 3.13 -11.00 -32.04
CA ILE A 260 3.09 -9.99 -33.11
C ILE A 260 1.69 -9.39 -33.30
N ASN A 261 0.65 -10.21 -33.16
CA ASN A 261 -0.74 -9.81 -33.30
C ASN A 261 -1.34 -9.08 -32.07
N PHE A 262 -0.51 -8.74 -31.08
CA PHE A 262 -0.87 -7.85 -29.97
C PHE A 262 -0.49 -6.40 -30.25
N TYR A 263 0.45 -6.18 -31.18
CA TYR A 263 0.77 -4.86 -31.70
C TYR A 263 -0.26 -4.45 -32.75
N ASP A 264 -0.50 -3.14 -32.85
CA ASP A 264 -1.31 -2.59 -33.93
C ASP A 264 -0.54 -2.68 -35.26
N ASP A 265 -1.18 -3.18 -36.31
CA ASP A 265 -0.53 -3.50 -37.59
C ASP A 265 0.03 -2.24 -38.27
N VAL A 266 -0.72 -1.13 -38.19
CA VAL A 266 -0.31 0.17 -38.77
C VAL A 266 0.83 0.79 -37.95
N TRP A 267 0.78 0.64 -36.62
CA TRP A 267 1.86 1.10 -35.76
C TRP A 267 3.15 0.28 -35.95
N TYR A 268 3.05 -1.05 -35.98
CA TYR A 268 4.20 -1.95 -36.06
C TYR A 268 4.91 -1.86 -37.41
N SER A 269 4.16 -1.69 -38.51
CA SER A 269 4.71 -1.52 -39.87
C SER A 269 5.53 -0.24 -40.03
N ARG A 270 5.29 0.79 -39.21
CA ARG A 270 6.03 2.06 -39.22
C ARG A 270 7.36 2.01 -38.49
N LEU A 271 7.64 0.93 -37.76
CA LEU A 271 8.89 0.77 -37.02
C LEU A 271 10.04 0.37 -37.95
N ASP A 272 11.25 0.84 -37.64
CA ASP A 272 12.45 0.35 -38.30
C ASP A 272 12.83 -1.07 -37.83
N GLU A 273 13.71 -1.74 -38.57
CA GLU A 273 14.13 -3.12 -38.24
C GLU A 273 14.85 -3.23 -36.89
N GLY A 274 15.57 -2.18 -36.46
CA GLY A 274 16.20 -2.12 -35.15
C GLY A 274 15.17 -2.07 -34.01
N GLN A 275 14.12 -1.26 -34.17
CA GLN A 275 13.00 -1.14 -33.25
C GLN A 275 12.20 -2.44 -33.18
N LYS A 276 11.94 -3.10 -34.31
CA LYS A 276 11.30 -4.44 -34.33
C LYS A 276 12.15 -5.47 -33.61
N LYS A 277 13.47 -5.46 -33.80
CA LYS A 277 14.40 -6.35 -33.09
C LYS A 277 14.41 -6.10 -31.58
N LEU A 278 14.36 -4.83 -31.15
CA LEU A 278 14.24 -4.45 -29.74
C LEU A 278 12.90 -4.89 -29.12
N LEU A 279 11.81 -4.86 -29.90
CA LEU A 279 10.53 -5.40 -29.46
C LEU A 279 10.59 -6.92 -29.30
N GLY A 280 11.33 -7.63 -30.14
CA GLY A 280 11.46 -9.09 -30.04
C GLY A 280 10.09 -9.78 -30.09
N ALA A 281 9.23 -9.36 -31.02
CA ALA A 281 7.87 -9.88 -31.13
C ALA A 281 7.88 -11.40 -31.30
N LYS A 282 7.00 -12.08 -30.54
CA LYS A 282 6.84 -13.53 -30.60
C LYS A 282 5.86 -13.93 -31.70
N ALA A 283 5.79 -15.23 -31.99
CA ALA A 283 4.76 -15.79 -32.87
C ALA A 283 3.35 -15.35 -32.43
N ALA A 284 2.46 -15.18 -33.41
CA ALA A 284 1.09 -14.77 -33.15
C ALA A 284 0.40 -15.77 -32.21
N LEU A 285 -0.31 -15.24 -31.22
CA LEU A 285 -1.18 -16.05 -30.38
C LEU A 285 -2.47 -16.33 -31.15
N ASP A 286 -3.01 -17.53 -31.12
CA ASP A 286 -4.31 -17.78 -31.73
C ASP A 286 -5.40 -17.03 -30.96
N LEU A 287 -6.08 -16.07 -31.59
CA LEU A 287 -7.07 -15.22 -30.93
C LEU A 287 -8.46 -15.71 -31.29
N ILE A 288 -9.14 -16.34 -30.34
CA ILE A 288 -10.51 -16.84 -30.53
C ILE A 288 -11.43 -15.68 -30.90
N GLU A 289 -12.07 -15.75 -32.06
CA GLU A 289 -13.16 -14.86 -32.44
C GLU A 289 -14.41 -15.25 -31.65
N PHE A 290 -15.04 -14.29 -30.98
CA PHE A 290 -16.31 -14.56 -30.30
C PHE A 290 -17.22 -13.33 -30.36
N GLN A 291 -18.50 -13.56 -30.63
CA GLN A 291 -19.55 -12.57 -30.43
C GLN A 291 -20.09 -12.79 -29.02
N ARG A 292 -19.86 -11.81 -28.12
CA ARG A 292 -20.41 -11.67 -26.76
C ARG A 292 -20.73 -12.98 -26.03
N VAL A 293 -19.93 -13.33 -25.02
CA VAL A 293 -20.34 -14.33 -24.03
C VAL A 293 -21.45 -13.72 -23.17
N GLU A 294 -22.63 -14.33 -23.15
CA GLU A 294 -23.63 -14.03 -22.13
C GLU A 294 -23.16 -14.60 -20.79
N GLY A 295 -23.10 -13.74 -19.78
CA GLY A 295 -22.75 -14.08 -18.40
C GLY A 295 -24.00 -14.31 -17.56
#